data_AF-A0A0K9PW93-F1
#
_entry.id   AF-A0A0K9PW93-F1
#
_cell.length_a   1.000
_cell.length_b   1.000
_cell.length_c   1.000
_cell.angle_alpha   90.00
_cell.angle_beta   90.00
_cell.angle_gamma   90.00
#
_symmetry.space_group_name_H-M   'P 1'
#
loop_
_entity.id
_entity.type
_entity.pdbx_description
1 polymer ?
#
loop_
_entity_poly.entity_id
_entity_poly.type
_entity_poly.pdbx_seq_one_letter_code
_entity_poly.pdbx_strand_id
1 'polypeptide(L)'
;MHPPLTLHRHPMCADIIEEFEKCHAENPIRKFFGECTELKVKLDHCFRQEKAIKRKANFEESKKFKERLQAYKKEMAEKEPQEQTT
;
A
#
# COMPACT_ATOMS: atom_id res chain seq x y z
N MET A 1 12.97 12.48 5.66
CA MET A 1 12.99 11.56 4.50
C MET A 1 11.54 11.29 4.11
N HIS A 2 11.05 11.81 2.98
CA HIS A 2 9.75 11.41 2.42
C HIS A 2 9.99 10.26 1.41
N PRO A 3 9.08 9.29 1.27
CA PRO A 3 9.16 8.30 0.20
C PRO A 3 9.15 8.99 -1.17
N PRO A 4 9.73 8.35 -2.21
CA PRO A 4 9.72 8.93 -3.55
C PRO A 4 8.27 9.22 -4.00
N LEU A 5 8.03 10.46 -4.44
CA LEU A 5 6.73 11.01 -4.82
C LEU A 5 6.27 10.49 -6.18
N THR A 6 6.25 9.16 -6.35
CA THR A 6 5.77 8.57 -7.59
C THR A 6 4.24 8.67 -7.61
N LEU A 7 3.73 9.73 -8.24
CA LEU A 7 2.30 10.07 -8.36
C LEU A 7 1.44 8.85 -8.78
N HIS A 8 1.95 8.03 -9.70
CA HIS A 8 1.28 6.83 -10.20
C HIS A 8 1.03 5.74 -9.13
N ARG A 9 1.70 5.79 -7.98
CA ARG A 9 1.53 4.80 -6.90
C ARG A 9 0.53 5.22 -5.81
N HIS A 10 0.11 6.48 -5.82
CA HIS A 10 -0.61 7.11 -4.72
C HIS A 10 -1.85 7.90 -5.19
N PRO A 11 -2.85 7.25 -5.81
CA PRO A 11 -4.01 7.94 -6.38
C PRO A 11 -4.83 8.72 -5.34
N MET A 12 -4.84 8.29 -4.06
CA MET A 12 -5.56 9.00 -2.99
C MET A 12 -4.84 10.25 -2.48
N CYS A 13 -3.57 10.42 -2.80
CA CYS A 13 -2.75 11.54 -2.31
C CYS A 13 -2.33 12.48 -3.45
N ALA A 14 -2.89 12.32 -4.66
CA ALA A 14 -2.49 13.06 -5.85
C ALA A 14 -2.61 14.58 -5.66
N ASP A 15 -3.73 15.05 -5.11
CA ASP A 15 -3.99 16.47 -4.90
C ASP A 15 -2.96 17.10 -3.94
N ILE A 16 -2.60 16.40 -2.86
CA ILE A 16 -1.60 16.86 -1.88
C ILE A 16 -0.20 16.87 -2.48
N ILE A 17 0.11 15.92 -3.37
CA ILE A 17 1.39 15.89 -4.10
C ILE A 17 1.48 17.10 -5.02
N GLU A 18 0.41 17.42 -5.76
CA GLU A 18 0.37 18.58 -6.65
C GLU A 18 0.58 19.90 -5.88
N GLU A 19 -0.09 20.07 -4.74
CA GLU A 19 0.10 21.23 -3.86
C GLU A 19 1.54 21.31 -3.32
N PHE A 20 2.12 20.17 -2.95
CA PHE A 20 3.49 20.10 -2.45
C PHE A 20 4.52 20.44 -3.55
N GLU A 21 4.31 19.95 -4.77
CA GLU A 21 5.14 20.28 -5.94
C GLU A 21 5.02 21.76 -6.32
N LYS A 22 3.81 22.34 -6.28
CA LYS A 22 3.61 23.78 -6.48
C LYS A 22 4.37 24.59 -5.44
N CYS A 23 4.27 24.23 -4.16
CA CYS A 23 5.01 24.91 -3.09
C CYS A 23 6.53 24.85 -3.33
N HIS A 24 7.05 23.71 -3.77
CA HIS A 24 8.47 23.56 -4.11
C HIS A 24 8.90 24.33 -5.37
N ALA A 25 8.01 24.46 -6.36
CA ALA A 25 8.27 25.20 -7.59
C ALA A 25 8.29 26.72 -7.35
N GLU A 26 7.36 27.23 -6.54
CA GLU A 26 7.27 28.64 -6.18
C GLU A 26 8.38 29.07 -5.21
N ASN A 27 8.82 28.16 -4.34
CA ASN A 27 9.74 28.46 -3.24
C ASN A 27 11.01 27.58 -3.26
N PRO A 28 11.83 27.63 -4.33
CA PRO A 28 12.98 26.74 -4.50
C PRO A 28 14.08 26.96 -3.44
N ILE A 29 14.18 28.17 -2.87
CA ILE A 29 15.15 28.51 -1.81
C ILE A 29 14.52 28.33 -0.43
N ARG A 30 13.26 28.77 -0.25
CA ARG A 30 12.57 28.74 1.04
C ARG A 30 12.06 27.36 1.45
N LYS A 31 12.01 26.38 0.54
CA LYS A 31 11.81 24.96 0.88
C LYS A 31 12.80 24.45 1.93
N PHE A 32 14.04 24.98 1.94
CA PHE A 32 15.06 24.62 2.92
C PHE A 32 14.84 25.28 4.29
N PHE A 33 14.04 26.35 4.34
CA PHE A 33 13.65 27.04 5.58
C PHE A 33 12.32 26.53 6.16
N GLY A 34 11.70 25.54 5.52
CA GLY A 34 10.53 24.84 6.07
C GLY A 34 9.17 25.43 5.68
N GLU A 35 9.10 26.31 4.69
CA GLU A 35 7.83 26.93 4.23
C GLU A 35 6.80 25.90 3.74
N CYS A 36 7.25 24.77 3.19
CA CYS A 36 6.40 23.66 2.74
C CYS A 36 6.26 22.52 3.77
N THR A 37 6.65 22.72 5.03
CA THR A 37 6.65 21.64 6.06
C THR A 37 5.25 21.16 6.39
N GLU A 38 4.26 22.06 6.45
CA GLU A 38 2.86 21.70 6.74
C GLU A 38 2.28 20.78 5.65
N LEU A 39 2.54 21.09 4.38
CA LEU A 39 2.13 20.25 3.24
C LEU A 39 2.81 18.89 3.29
N LYS A 40 4.10 18.85 3.65
CA LYS A 40 4.83 17.60 3.85
C LYS A 40 4.22 16.72 4.94
N VAL A 41 3.80 17.29 6.06
CA VAL A 41 3.16 16.54 7.16
C VAL A 41 1.83 15.93 6.70
N LYS A 42 1.01 16.71 5.98
CA LYS A 42 -0.24 16.21 5.39
C LYS A 42 0.02 15.06 4.41
N LEU A 43 1.03 15.20 3.58
CA LEU A 43 1.42 14.19 2.60
C LEU A 43 1.88 12.89 3.26
N ASP A 44 2.74 12.99 4.28
CA ASP A 44 3.18 11.84 5.06
C ASP A 44 2.00 11.14 5.77
N HIS A 45 1.03 11.90 6.28
CA HIS A 45 -0.19 11.33 6.85
C HIS A 45 -0.99 10.58 5.78
N CYS A 46 -1.17 11.16 4.60
CA CYS A 46 -1.89 10.52 3.51
C CYS A 46 -1.23 9.19 3.09
N PHE A 47 0.09 9.16 2.91
CA PHE A 47 0.82 7.94 2.57
C PHE A 47 0.72 6.86 3.66
N ARG A 48 0.71 7.25 4.94
CA ARG A 48 0.50 6.30 6.04
C ARG A 48 -0.89 5.67 5.99
N GLN A 49 -1.92 6.46 5.71
CA GLN A 49 -3.30 5.97 5.57
C GLN A 49 -3.44 5.02 4.38
N GLU A 50 -2.94 5.43 3.22
CA GLU A 50 -3.01 4.60 2.02
C GLU A 50 -2.26 3.26 2.21
N LYS A 51 -1.08 3.31 2.84
CA LYS A 51 -0.33 2.11 3.18
C LYS A 51 -1.09 1.21 4.16
N ALA A 52 -1.81 1.78 5.12
CA ALA A 52 -2.64 1.02 6.06
C ALA A 52 -3.81 0.33 5.35
N ILE A 53 -4.50 1.05 4.44
CA ILE A 53 -5.61 0.49 3.64
C ILE A 53 -5.11 -0.66 2.77
N LYS A 54 -4.05 -0.44 1.99
CA LYS A 54 -3.44 -1.48 1.13
C LYS A 54 -2.99 -2.70 1.94
N ARG A 55 -2.39 -2.48 3.12
CA ARG A 55 -2.00 -3.59 4.02
C ARG A 55 -3.21 -4.37 4.52
N LYS A 56 -4.31 -3.71 4.88
CA LYS A 56 -5.54 -4.37 5.32
C LYS A 56 -6.15 -5.22 4.21
N ALA A 57 -6.28 -4.65 3.01
CA ALA A 57 -6.78 -5.38 1.84
C ALA A 57 -5.93 -6.62 1.52
N ASN A 58 -4.61 -6.45 1.47
CA ASN A 58 -3.69 -7.57 1.21
C ASN A 58 -3.74 -8.63 2.31
N PHE A 59 -3.93 -8.22 3.57
CA PHE A 59 -4.06 -9.15 4.69
C PHE A 59 -5.34 -10.00 4.58
N GLU A 60 -6.47 -9.37 4.27
CA GLU A 60 -7.75 -10.07 4.06
C GLU A 60 -7.69 -11.04 2.87
N GLU A 61 -7.08 -10.62 1.76
CA GLU A 61 -6.88 -11.47 0.59
C GLU A 61 -5.96 -12.65 0.90
N SER A 62 -4.84 -12.39 1.59
CA SER A 62 -3.90 -13.43 2.02
C SER A 62 -4.55 -14.44 2.97
N LYS A 63 -5.43 -13.97 3.86
CA LYS A 63 -6.19 -14.84 4.77
C LYS A 63 -7.13 -15.76 3.98
N LYS A 64 -7.94 -15.20 3.06
CA LYS A 64 -8.85 -15.98 2.19
C LYS A 64 -8.10 -16.97 1.30
N PHE A 65 -6.94 -16.57 0.78
CA PHE A 65 -6.10 -17.46 -0.03
C PHE A 65 -5.54 -18.62 0.81
N LYS A 66 -5.04 -18.32 2.02
CA LYS A 66 -4.52 -19.34 2.95
C LYS A 66 -5.61 -20.32 3.37
N GLU A 67 -6.82 -19.85 3.68
CA GLU A 67 -7.96 -20.69 4.03
C GLU A 67 -8.35 -21.63 2.87
N ARG A 68 -8.45 -21.10 1.65
CA ARG A 68 -8.72 -21.91 0.44
C ARG A 68 -7.65 -22.97 0.19
N LEU A 69 -6.38 -22.58 0.33
CA LEU A 69 -5.26 -23.51 0.14
C LEU A 69 -5.25 -24.62 1.20
N GLN A 70 -5.61 -24.30 2.44
CA GLN A 70 -5.72 -25.29 3.52
C GLN A 70 -6.90 -26.25 3.29
N ALA A 71 -8.05 -25.75 2.84
CA ALA A 71 -9.20 -26.59 2.49
C ALA A 71 -8.85 -27.56 1.36
N TYR A 72 -8.29 -27.04 0.25
CA TYR A 72 -7.83 -27.86 -0.87
C TYR A 72 -6.84 -28.95 -0.43
N LYS A 73 -5.84 -28.61 0.40
CA LYS A 73 -4.88 -29.59 0.91
C LYS A 73 -5.53 -30.71 1.73
N LYS A 74 -6.55 -30.39 2.53
CA LYS A 74 -7.30 -31.40 3.30
C LYS A 74 -8.11 -32.31 2.38
N GLU A 75 -8.83 -31.75 1.43
CA GLU A 75 -9.62 -32.51 0.45
C GLU A 75 -8.74 -33.47 -0.37
N MET A 76 -7.53 -33.03 -0.76
CA MET A 76 -6.58 -33.89 -1.47
C MET A 76 -6.05 -35.01 -0.58
N ALA A 77 -5.68 -34.72 0.67
CA ALA A 77 -5.22 -35.74 1.62
C ALA A 77 -6.31 -36.79 1.96
N GLU A 78 -7.59 -36.39 1.97
CA GLU A 78 -8.72 -37.31 2.17
C GLU A 78 -9.06 -38.15 0.93
N LYS A 79 -8.64 -37.72 -0.28
CA LYS A 79 -8.83 -38.46 -1.54
C LYS A 79 -7.70 -39.44 -1.87
N GLU A 80 -6.53 -39.29 -1.25
CA GLU A 80 -5.39 -40.20 -1.41
C GLU A 80 -5.61 -41.68 -0.98
N PRO A 81 -6.62 -42.11 -0.18
CA PRO A 81 -6.78 -43.53 0.15
C PRO A 81 -7.28 -44.45 -0.98
N GLN A 82 -7.73 -43.92 -2.14
CA GLN A 82 -8.41 -44.74 -3.18
C GLN A 82 -7.71 -44.83 -4.55
N GLU A 83 -6.46 -44.39 -4.69
CA GLU A 83 -5.74 -44.46 -5.99
C GLU A 83 -4.43 -45.28 -5.96
N GLN A 84 -4.23 -46.11 -4.93
CA GLN A 84 -3.05 -47.02 -4.83
C GLN A 84 -3.40 -48.52 -4.83
N THR A 85 -4.63 -48.91 -5.18
CA THR A 85 -4.99 -50.33 -5.37
C THR A 85 -5.78 -50.56 -6.66
N THR A 86 -5.10 -50.49 -7.80
CA THR A 86 -5.45 -51.23 -9.03
C THR A 86 -4.19 -51.55 -9.80
#